data_AF-A0A954DJM9-F1
#
_entry.id   AF-A0A954DJM9-F1
#
_cell.length_a   1.000
_cell.length_b   1.000
_cell.length_c   1.000
_cell.angle_alpha   90.00
_cell.angle_beta   90.00
_cell.angle_gamma   90.00
#
_symmetry.space_group_name_H-M   'P 1'
#
loop_
_entity.id
_entity.type
_entity.pdbx_description
1 polymer ?
#
loop_
_entity_poly.entity_id
_entity_poly.type
_entity_poly.pdbx_seq_one_letter_code
_entity_poly.pdbx_strand_id
1 'polypeptide(L)'
;ESLEVLGEQAERPGMRVTCERLVTEVRGGSDLSAAMETCPKVFDPLYISMVRAAEVSGQMDIILERLADYQESADELRREIKSAMTYPVVSMVLVIAITAFLMIGIVPGFREVFESMDAELPALTEGILTISDKMREYWYVAVGGMVAFFVGLSLFKKTEKGALIWDGLTLKVPVFGPLFR
;
A
#
# COMPACT_ATOMS: atom_id res chain seq x y z
N GLU A 1 -30.90 4.51 -15.24
CA GLU A 1 -30.32 5.64 -16.00
C GLU A 1 -29.01 6.14 -15.39
N SER A 2 -28.98 6.73 -14.19
CA SER A 2 -27.72 7.26 -13.62
C SER A 2 -26.58 6.23 -13.54
N LEU A 3 -26.88 4.98 -13.15
CA LEU A 3 -25.89 3.89 -13.11
C LEU A 3 -25.36 3.49 -14.50
N GLU A 4 -26.15 3.67 -15.57
CA GLU A 4 -25.72 3.38 -16.93
C GLU A 4 -24.74 4.43 -17.42
N VAL A 5 -25.07 5.71 -17.20
CA VAL A 5 -24.18 6.83 -17.51
C VAL A 5 -22.85 6.69 -16.77
N LEU A 6 -22.87 6.30 -15.49
CA LEU A 6 -21.65 6.02 -14.73
C LEU A 6 -20.84 4.85 -15.30
N GLY A 7 -21.52 3.81 -15.78
CA GLY A 7 -20.86 2.68 -16.46
C GLY A 7 -20.21 3.10 -17.78
N GLU A 8 -20.90 3.90 -18.59
CA GLU A 8 -20.38 4.41 -19.87
C GLU A 8 -19.19 5.35 -19.68
N GLN A 9 -19.19 6.15 -18.62
CA GLN A 9 -18.10 7.08 -18.26
C GLN A 9 -16.96 6.43 -17.48
N ALA A 10 -17.09 5.16 -17.08
CA ALA A 10 -16.08 4.50 -16.26
C ALA A 10 -14.78 4.26 -17.05
N GLU A 11 -13.69 4.91 -16.63
CA GLU A 11 -12.36 4.71 -17.22
C GLU A 11 -11.79 3.30 -16.96
N ARG A 12 -12.15 2.69 -15.83
CA ARG A 12 -11.65 1.38 -15.42
C ARG A 12 -12.61 0.27 -15.86
N PRO A 13 -12.12 -0.78 -16.57
CA PRO A 13 -12.95 -1.92 -16.98
C PRO A 13 -13.68 -2.59 -15.81
N GLY A 14 -13.03 -2.70 -14.65
CA GLY A 14 -13.65 -3.29 -13.46
C GLY A 14 -14.84 -2.47 -12.92
N MET A 15 -14.78 -1.14 -13.02
CA MET A 15 -15.89 -0.28 -12.61
C MET A 15 -17.05 -0.40 -13.60
N ARG A 16 -16.76 -0.41 -14.91
CA ARG A 16 -17.77 -0.63 -15.95
C ARG A 16 -18.55 -1.93 -15.73
N VAL A 17 -17.85 -3.05 -15.53
CA VAL A 17 -18.48 -4.35 -15.26
C VAL A 17 -19.32 -4.33 -13.99
N THR A 18 -18.85 -3.61 -12.96
CA THR A 18 -19.61 -3.46 -11.71
C THR A 18 -20.91 -2.69 -11.95
N CYS A 19 -20.85 -1.56 -12.65
CA CYS A 19 -22.03 -0.76 -13.01
C CYS A 19 -23.01 -1.53 -13.90
N GLU A 20 -22.54 -2.20 -14.95
CA GLU A 20 -23.37 -3.04 -15.84
C GLU A 20 -24.15 -4.11 -15.05
N ARG A 21 -23.48 -4.72 -14.06
CA ARG A 21 -24.10 -5.72 -13.20
C ARG A 21 -25.14 -5.10 -12.26
N LEU A 22 -24.84 -3.97 -11.63
CA LEU A 22 -25.81 -3.24 -10.80
C LEU A 22 -27.04 -2.82 -11.62
N VAL A 23 -26.85 -2.34 -12.84
CA VAL A 23 -27.94 -1.98 -13.76
C VAL A 23 -28.82 -3.19 -14.05
N THR A 24 -28.21 -4.35 -14.31
CA THR A 24 -28.94 -5.59 -14.60
C THR A 24 -29.79 -6.04 -13.42
N GLU A 25 -29.22 -6.05 -12.22
CA GLU A 25 -29.92 -6.44 -10.98
C GLU A 25 -31.09 -5.49 -10.66
N VAL A 26 -30.84 -4.18 -10.70
CA VAL A 26 -31.86 -3.17 -10.38
C VAL A 26 -32.99 -3.17 -11.43
N ARG A 27 -32.67 -3.35 -12.72
CA ARG A 27 -33.69 -3.55 -13.77
C ARG A 27 -34.46 -4.85 -13.59
N GLY A 28 -33.84 -5.87 -13.01
CA GLY A 28 -34.47 -7.12 -12.62
C GLY A 28 -35.44 -6.99 -11.44
N GLY A 29 -35.49 -5.82 -10.78
CA GLY A 29 -36.36 -5.54 -9.64
C GLY A 29 -35.70 -5.75 -8.28
N SER A 30 -34.39 -6.01 -8.24
CA SER A 30 -33.62 -6.04 -6.98
C SER A 30 -33.44 -4.63 -6.43
N ASP A 31 -33.48 -4.50 -5.10
CA ASP A 31 -33.06 -3.27 -4.42
C ASP A 31 -31.58 -2.96 -4.76
N LEU A 32 -31.21 -1.68 -4.79
CA LEU A 32 -29.84 -1.23 -5.02
C LEU A 32 -28.89 -1.79 -3.95
N SER A 33 -29.32 -1.82 -2.68
CA SER A 33 -28.49 -2.39 -1.61
C SER A 33 -28.22 -3.88 -1.82
N ALA A 34 -29.22 -4.65 -2.26
CA ALA A 34 -29.07 -6.07 -2.59
C ALA A 34 -28.15 -6.28 -3.79
N ALA A 35 -28.26 -5.45 -4.83
CA ALA A 35 -27.36 -5.48 -5.97
C ALA A 35 -25.89 -5.20 -5.55
N MET A 36 -25.67 -4.24 -4.66
CA MET A 36 -24.34 -3.89 -4.13
C MET A 36 -23.71 -5.00 -3.29
N GLU A 37 -24.50 -5.78 -2.53
CA GLU A 37 -24.00 -6.92 -1.73
C GLU A 37 -23.29 -7.97 -2.56
N THR A 38 -23.68 -8.11 -3.83
CA THR A 38 -23.05 -9.07 -4.73
C THR A 38 -21.58 -8.68 -5.04
N CYS A 39 -21.20 -7.41 -4.83
CA CYS A 39 -19.88 -6.83 -5.13
C CYS A 39 -19.10 -6.40 -3.87
N PRO A 40 -18.78 -7.32 -2.92
CA PRO A 40 -18.22 -6.98 -1.60
C PRO A 40 -16.77 -6.46 -1.63
N LYS A 41 -16.09 -6.56 -2.78
CA LYS A 41 -14.75 -5.98 -2.97
C LYS A 41 -14.79 -4.49 -3.28
N VAL A 42 -15.94 -3.98 -3.70
CA VAL A 42 -16.14 -2.58 -4.12
C VAL A 42 -16.93 -1.84 -3.04
N PHE A 43 -18.00 -2.46 -2.53
CA PHE A 43 -18.85 -1.87 -1.50
C PHE A 43 -18.62 -2.61 -0.18
N ASP A 44 -18.20 -1.88 0.84
CA ASP A 44 -18.06 -2.43 2.18
C ASP A 44 -19.44 -2.58 2.88
N PRO A 45 -19.52 -3.38 3.96
CA PRO A 45 -20.79 -3.63 4.65
C PRO A 45 -21.46 -2.38 5.21
N LEU A 46 -20.68 -1.36 5.60
CA LEU A 46 -21.20 -0.11 6.14
C LEU A 46 -21.85 0.73 5.03
N TYR A 47 -21.22 0.81 3.86
CA TYR A 47 -21.75 1.45 2.65
C TYR A 47 -23.12 0.85 2.27
N ILE A 48 -23.19 -0.48 2.19
CA ILE A 48 -24.42 -1.22 1.83
C ILE A 48 -25.53 -0.96 2.87
N SER A 49 -25.18 -0.97 4.17
CA SER A 49 -26.14 -0.76 5.24
C SER A 49 -26.75 0.64 5.21
N MET A 50 -25.96 1.66 4.86
CA MET A 50 -26.46 3.03 4.70
C MET A 50 -27.38 3.17 3.49
N VAL A 51 -27.02 2.57 2.34
CA VAL A 51 -27.87 2.58 1.15
C VAL A 51 -29.20 1.88 1.44
N ARG A 52 -29.19 0.72 2.12
CA ARG A 52 -30.42 0.02 2.53
C ARG A 52 -31.31 0.90 3.41
N ALA A 53 -30.73 1.60 4.39
CA ALA A 53 -31.48 2.53 5.23
C ALA A 53 -32.10 3.68 4.41
N ALA A 54 -31.39 4.16 3.39
CA ALA A 54 -31.86 5.19 2.46
C ALA A 54 -33.01 4.73 1.57
N GLU A 55 -32.99 3.47 1.12
CA GLU A 55 -34.08 2.86 0.33
C GLU A 55 -35.36 2.78 1.15
N VAL A 56 -35.25 2.37 2.41
CA VAL A 56 -36.40 2.25 3.32
C VAL A 56 -36.93 3.63 3.75
N SER A 57 -36.04 4.61 3.96
CA SER A 57 -36.43 5.96 4.39
C SER A 57 -36.83 6.88 3.23
N GLY A 58 -36.55 6.48 1.98
CA GLY A 58 -36.75 7.30 0.78
C GLY A 58 -35.78 8.49 0.66
N GLN A 59 -34.67 8.49 1.43
CA GLN A 59 -33.69 9.59 1.49
C GLN A 59 -32.39 9.23 0.75
N MET A 60 -32.52 8.69 -0.45
CA MET A 60 -31.38 8.24 -1.26
C MET A 60 -30.46 9.40 -1.65
N ASP A 61 -31.03 10.54 -1.98
CA ASP A 61 -30.30 11.77 -2.30
C ASP A 61 -29.33 12.19 -1.18
N ILE A 62 -29.83 12.32 0.04
CA ILE A 62 -29.05 12.75 1.21
C ILE A 62 -27.97 11.73 1.56
N ILE A 63 -28.28 10.44 1.50
CA ILE A 63 -27.32 9.40 1.86
C ILE A 63 -26.22 9.25 0.82
N LEU A 64 -26.54 9.35 -0.47
CA LEU A 64 -25.54 9.32 -1.53
C LEU A 64 -24.61 10.54 -1.47
N GLU A 65 -25.13 11.73 -1.13
CA GLU A 65 -24.32 12.93 -0.91
C GLU A 65 -23.34 12.75 0.26
N ARG A 66 -23.84 12.27 1.42
CA ARG A 66 -22.96 11.96 2.57
C ARG A 66 -21.91 10.91 2.26
N LEU A 67 -22.26 9.90 1.48
CA LEU A 67 -21.34 8.85 1.04
C LEU A 67 -20.27 9.40 0.09
N ALA A 68 -20.62 10.35 -0.76
CA ALA A 68 -19.68 11.05 -1.64
C ALA A 68 -18.69 11.89 -0.82
N ASP A 69 -19.18 12.73 0.09
CA ASP A 69 -18.35 13.58 0.96
C ASP A 69 -17.37 12.75 1.80
N TYR A 70 -17.85 11.61 2.33
CA TYR A 70 -17.01 10.69 3.09
C TYR A 70 -15.90 10.08 2.23
N GLN A 71 -16.22 9.61 1.02
CA GLN A 71 -15.21 9.04 0.12
C GLN A 71 -14.21 10.10 -0.36
N GLU A 72 -14.66 11.31 -0.66
CA GLU A 72 -13.78 12.42 -1.05
C GLU A 72 -12.80 12.77 0.06
N SER A 73 -13.30 12.95 1.29
CA SER A 73 -12.46 13.23 2.47
C SER A 73 -11.45 12.11 2.74
N ALA A 74 -11.88 10.84 2.61
CA ALA A 74 -11.00 9.70 2.80
C ALA A 74 -9.89 9.62 1.72
N ASP A 75 -10.22 9.94 0.47
CA ASP A 75 -9.27 9.93 -0.64
C ASP A 75 -8.31 11.13 -0.59
N GLU A 76 -8.78 12.31 -0.19
CA GLU A 76 -7.93 13.47 0.09
C GLU A 76 -6.89 13.14 1.16
N LEU A 77 -7.34 12.57 2.28
CA LEU A 77 -6.44 12.19 3.37
C LEU A 77 -5.42 11.13 2.92
N ARG A 78 -5.84 10.12 2.16
CA ARG A 78 -4.92 9.14 1.57
C ARG A 78 -3.90 9.79 0.64
N ARG A 79 -4.33 10.75 -0.18
CA ARG A 79 -3.44 11.51 -1.09
C ARG A 79 -2.44 12.34 -0.31
N GLU A 80 -2.87 13.01 0.75
CA GLU A 80 -2.00 13.81 1.63
C GLU A 80 -0.94 12.93 2.31
N ILE A 81 -1.36 11.80 2.90
CA ILE A 81 -0.44 10.83 3.51
C ILE A 81 0.56 10.31 2.47
N LYS A 82 0.09 9.95 1.28
CA LYS A 82 0.96 9.45 0.20
C LYS A 82 1.95 10.53 -0.25
N SER A 83 1.50 11.77 -0.37
CA SER A 83 2.35 12.91 -0.73
C SER A 83 3.44 13.14 0.33
N ALA A 84 3.05 13.20 1.61
CA ALA A 84 3.97 13.37 2.73
C ALA A 84 5.03 12.25 2.83
N MET A 85 4.65 11.01 2.50
CA MET A 85 5.55 9.85 2.48
C MET A 85 6.45 9.77 1.24
N THR A 86 6.11 10.49 0.17
CA THR A 86 6.87 10.41 -1.09
C THR A 86 8.31 10.89 -0.91
N TYR A 87 8.52 12.02 -0.23
CA TYR A 87 9.87 12.55 -0.01
C TYR A 87 10.76 11.64 0.88
N PRO A 88 10.29 11.16 2.05
CA PRO A 88 11.05 10.20 2.86
C PRO A 88 11.40 8.92 2.11
N VAL A 89 10.47 8.35 1.34
CA VAL A 89 10.71 7.11 0.61
C VAL A 89 11.76 7.31 -0.50
N VAL A 90 11.63 8.37 -1.29
CA VAL A 90 12.57 8.66 -2.39
C VAL A 90 13.98 8.93 -1.86
N SER A 91 14.11 9.75 -0.81
CA SER A 91 15.42 10.06 -0.21
C SER A 91 16.07 8.83 0.44
N MET A 92 15.30 8.00 1.14
CA MET A 92 15.79 6.75 1.73
C MET A 92 16.32 5.78 0.66
N VAL A 93 15.59 5.61 -0.45
CA VAL A 93 16.03 4.78 -1.58
C VAL A 93 17.33 5.32 -2.18
N LEU A 94 17.43 6.64 -2.36
CA LEU A 94 18.63 7.27 -2.92
C LEU A 94 19.85 7.08 -2.02
N VAL A 95 19.70 7.28 -0.71
CA VAL A 95 20.79 7.08 0.27
C VAL A 95 21.26 5.63 0.25
N ILE A 96 20.33 4.67 0.32
CA ILE A 96 20.66 3.24 0.28
C ILE A 96 21.37 2.89 -1.04
N ALA A 97 20.88 3.40 -2.18
CA ALA A 97 21.47 3.14 -3.48
C ALA A 97 22.89 3.68 -3.61
N ILE A 98 23.13 4.94 -3.20
CA ILE A 98 24.46 5.56 -3.26
C ILE A 98 25.42 4.85 -2.31
N THR A 99 25.01 4.56 -1.08
CA THR A 99 25.85 3.83 -0.11
C THR A 99 26.17 2.42 -0.61
N ALA A 100 25.20 1.70 -1.17
CA ALA A 100 25.44 0.38 -1.74
C ALA A 100 26.41 0.44 -2.93
N PHE A 101 26.26 1.43 -3.83
CA PHE A 101 27.17 1.64 -4.95
C PHE A 101 28.60 1.92 -4.47
N LEU A 102 28.77 2.82 -3.49
CA LEU A 102 30.08 3.12 -2.91
C LEU A 102 30.70 1.86 -2.28
N MET A 103 29.93 1.13 -1.47
CA MET A 103 30.41 -0.05 -0.77
C MET A 103 30.74 -1.22 -1.71
N ILE A 104 29.97 -1.46 -2.76
CA ILE A 104 30.16 -2.62 -3.64
C ILE A 104 31.14 -2.31 -4.79
N GLY A 105 31.14 -1.07 -5.29
CA GLY A 105 31.96 -0.67 -6.44
C GLY A 105 33.28 -0.01 -6.06
N ILE A 106 33.24 1.00 -5.19
CA ILE A 106 34.37 1.91 -4.98
C ILE A 106 35.29 1.42 -3.85
N VAL A 107 34.72 0.98 -2.72
CA VAL A 107 35.48 0.54 -1.55
C VAL A 107 36.47 -0.61 -1.84
N PRO A 108 36.13 -1.65 -2.63
CA PRO A 108 37.08 -2.73 -2.96
C PRO A 108 38.33 -2.24 -3.70
N GLY A 109 38.23 -1.19 -4.52
CA GLY A 109 39.36 -0.63 -5.26
C GLY A 109 40.46 -0.06 -4.35
N PHE A 110 40.13 0.30 -3.11
CA PHE A 110 41.14 0.73 -2.15
C PHE A 110 42.05 -0.41 -1.70
N ARG A 111 41.60 -1.68 -1.72
CA ARG A 111 42.44 -2.84 -1.37
C ARG A 111 43.67 -2.91 -2.25
N GLU A 112 43.48 -2.81 -3.57
CA GLU A 112 44.57 -2.86 -4.56
C GLU A 112 45.57 -1.71 -4.36
N VAL A 113 45.09 -0.52 -3.98
CA VAL A 113 45.95 0.64 -3.69
C VAL A 113 46.82 0.40 -2.46
N PHE A 114 46.26 -0.11 -1.36
CA PHE A 114 47.03 -0.37 -0.14
C PHE A 114 48.04 -1.52 -0.31
N GLU A 115 47.67 -2.58 -1.03
CA GLU A 115 48.59 -3.68 -1.35
C GLU A 115 49.76 -3.21 -2.22
N SER A 116 49.54 -2.27 -3.14
CA SER A 116 50.61 -1.70 -3.98
C SER A 116 51.63 -0.85 -3.20
N MET A 117 51.28 -0.41 -1.98
CA MET A 117 52.12 0.45 -1.14
C MET A 117 52.90 -0.33 -0.06
N ASP A 118 52.80 -1.66 -0.03
CA ASP A 118 53.39 -2.54 1.00
C ASP A 118 53.03 -2.10 2.44
N ALA A 119 51.85 -1.47 2.60
CA ALA A 119 51.38 -0.92 3.84
C ALA A 119 50.36 -1.87 4.48
N GLU A 120 50.56 -2.22 5.76
CA GLU A 120 49.57 -2.99 6.51
C GLU A 120 48.27 -2.17 6.67
N LEU A 121 47.14 -2.80 6.34
CA LEU A 121 45.83 -2.18 6.49
C LEU A 121 45.51 -1.97 7.99
N PRO A 122 45.14 -0.75 8.41
CA PRO A 122 44.61 -0.54 9.75
C PRO A 122 43.35 -1.39 9.98
N ALA A 123 43.18 -1.94 11.18
CA ALA A 123 42.07 -2.84 11.53
C ALA A 123 40.67 -2.29 11.19
N LEU A 124 40.50 -0.95 11.24
CA LEU A 124 39.25 -0.28 10.88
C LEU A 124 38.97 -0.34 9.36
N THR A 125 40.01 -0.18 8.53
CA THR A 125 39.90 -0.26 7.06
C THR A 125 39.65 -1.70 6.61
N GLU A 126 40.34 -2.67 7.23
CA GLU A 126 40.12 -4.10 6.98
C GLU A 126 38.69 -4.51 7.35
N GLY A 127 38.16 -4.01 8.47
CA GLY A 127 36.76 -4.21 8.86
C GLY A 127 35.76 -3.68 7.81
N ILE A 128 36.03 -2.52 7.22
CA ILE A 128 35.17 -1.95 6.17
C ILE A 128 35.25 -2.77 4.87
N LEU A 129 36.45 -3.19 4.48
CA LEU A 129 36.65 -4.03 3.29
C LEU A 129 35.95 -5.39 3.43
N THR A 130 36.04 -6.03 4.60
CA THR A 130 35.34 -7.30 4.85
C THR A 130 33.82 -7.17 4.84
N ILE A 131 33.26 -6.04 5.31
CA ILE A 131 31.82 -5.74 5.19
C ILE A 131 31.44 -5.52 3.73
N SER A 132 32.26 -4.79 2.98
CA SER A 132 32.07 -4.56 1.54
C SER A 132 32.08 -5.87 0.74
N ASP A 133 33.04 -6.76 1.00
CA ASP A 133 33.15 -8.08 0.36
C ASP A 133 31.90 -8.93 0.65
N LYS A 134 31.44 -8.96 1.91
CA LYS A 134 30.18 -9.63 2.28
C LYS A 134 28.95 -8.99 1.64
N MET A 135 28.91 -7.66 1.53
CA MET A 135 27.80 -6.98 0.84
C MET A 135 27.76 -7.37 -0.64
N ARG A 136 28.91 -7.49 -1.31
CA ARG A 136 29.01 -7.90 -2.72
C ARG A 136 28.66 -9.38 -2.92
N GLU A 137 29.01 -10.24 -1.97
CA GLU A 137 28.69 -11.67 -2.05
C GLU A 137 27.22 -11.97 -1.69
N TYR A 138 26.65 -11.28 -0.71
CA TYR A 138 25.31 -11.58 -0.17
C TYR A 138 24.21 -10.58 -0.57
N TRP A 139 24.45 -9.68 -1.54
CA TRP A 139 23.46 -8.68 -1.95
C TRP A 139 22.11 -9.30 -2.36
N TYR A 140 22.13 -10.45 -3.05
CA TYR A 140 20.92 -11.17 -3.46
C TYR A 140 20.16 -11.76 -2.28
N VAL A 141 20.86 -12.12 -1.19
CA VAL A 141 20.22 -12.58 0.06
C VAL A 141 19.56 -11.41 0.77
N ALA A 142 20.19 -10.22 0.78
CA ALA A 142 19.59 -9.03 1.36
C ALA A 142 18.31 -8.60 0.60
N VAL A 143 18.38 -8.56 -0.74
CA VAL A 143 17.20 -8.25 -1.58
C VAL A 143 16.14 -9.34 -1.46
N GLY A 144 16.52 -10.61 -1.55
CA GLY A 144 15.63 -11.75 -1.39
C GLY A 144 14.95 -11.79 -0.02
N GLY A 145 15.70 -11.48 1.05
CA GLY A 145 15.20 -11.37 2.41
C GLY A 145 14.22 -10.22 2.58
N MET A 146 14.49 -9.05 1.96
CA MET A 146 13.56 -7.93 1.96
C MET A 146 12.25 -8.30 1.24
N VAL A 147 12.32 -8.91 0.06
CA VAL A 147 11.14 -9.38 -0.68
C VAL A 147 10.38 -10.43 0.13
N ALA A 148 11.07 -11.42 0.69
CA ALA A 148 10.46 -12.47 1.52
C ALA A 148 9.80 -11.88 2.78
N PHE A 149 10.39 -10.86 3.40
CA PHE A 149 9.80 -10.15 4.53
C PHE A 149 8.51 -9.43 4.14
N PHE A 150 8.50 -8.67 3.04
CA PHE A 150 7.29 -7.99 2.57
C PHE A 150 6.19 -8.96 2.13
N VAL A 151 6.54 -10.03 1.42
CA VAL A 151 5.58 -11.09 1.01
C VAL A 151 5.09 -11.87 2.22
N GLY A 152 5.97 -12.20 3.16
CA GLY A 152 5.62 -12.87 4.42
C GLY A 152 4.66 -12.04 5.27
N LEU A 153 4.91 -10.73 5.40
CA LEU A 153 3.97 -9.81 6.05
C LEU A 153 2.63 -9.75 5.33
N SER A 154 2.64 -9.67 4.00
CA SER A 154 1.42 -9.68 3.17
C SER A 154 0.59 -10.95 3.39
N LEU A 155 1.24 -12.11 3.45
CA LEU A 155 0.58 -13.39 3.73
C LEU A 155 0.11 -13.49 5.18
N PHE A 156 0.91 -13.01 6.13
CA PHE A 156 0.56 -13.00 7.55
C PHE A 156 -0.69 -12.15 7.82
N LYS A 157 -0.78 -10.95 7.22
CA LYS A 157 -1.98 -10.10 7.30
C LYS A 157 -3.25 -10.73 6.74
N LYS A 158 -3.12 -11.66 5.79
CA LYS A 158 -4.26 -12.41 5.22
C LYS A 158 -4.74 -13.56 6.11
N THR A 159 -4.01 -13.89 7.17
CA THR A 159 -4.34 -15.00 8.08
C THR A 159 -5.17 -14.48 9.26
N GLU A 160 -6.19 -15.21 9.73
CA GLU A 160 -7.08 -14.78 10.85
C GLU A 160 -6.30 -14.29 12.08
N LYS A 161 -5.29 -15.05 12.52
CA LYS A 161 -4.47 -14.66 13.69
C LYS A 161 -3.56 -13.47 13.40
N GLY A 162 -3.10 -13.34 12.15
CA GLY A 162 -2.21 -12.25 11.75
C GLY A 162 -2.94 -10.93 11.56
N ALA A 163 -4.18 -10.97 11.08
CA ALA A 163 -5.07 -9.80 11.03
C ALA A 163 -5.32 -9.25 12.44
N LEU A 164 -5.68 -10.09 13.41
CA LEU A 164 -5.92 -9.65 14.80
C LEU A 164 -4.69 -9.02 15.47
N ILE A 165 -3.50 -9.60 15.27
CA ILE A 165 -2.26 -9.03 15.79
C ILE A 165 -1.93 -7.73 15.08
N TRP A 166 -2.12 -7.67 13.76
CA TRP A 166 -1.86 -6.49 12.95
C TRP A 166 -2.78 -5.33 13.33
N ASP A 167 -4.07 -5.59 13.54
CA ASP A 167 -5.06 -4.61 13.97
C ASP A 167 -4.72 -4.08 15.38
N GLY A 168 -4.34 -4.98 16.29
CA GLY A 168 -3.89 -4.59 17.64
C GLY A 168 -2.59 -3.78 17.67
N LEU A 169 -1.68 -4.02 16.73
CA LEU A 169 -0.45 -3.23 16.56
C LEU A 169 -0.75 -1.87 15.95
N THR A 170 -1.61 -1.83 14.93
CA THR A 170 -2.03 -0.60 14.25
C THR A 170 -2.72 0.37 15.22
N LEU A 171 -3.53 -0.15 16.14
CA LEU A 171 -4.18 0.62 17.20
C LEU A 171 -3.21 1.24 18.22
N LYS A 172 -1.97 0.72 18.33
CA LYS A 172 -0.93 1.24 19.25
C LYS A 172 -0.01 2.27 18.61
N VAL A 173 -0.13 2.52 17.30
CA VAL A 173 0.69 3.51 16.61
C VAL A 173 0.06 4.90 16.77
N PRO A 174 0.71 5.84 17.47
CA PRO A 174 0.14 7.17 17.81
C PRO A 174 -0.08 8.08 16.59
N VAL A 175 0.40 7.68 15.40
CA VAL A 175 0.27 8.42 14.14
C VAL A 175 -1.12 8.28 13.49
N PHE A 176 -1.89 7.23 13.80
CA PHE A 176 -3.21 6.97 13.18
C PHE A 176 -4.40 7.38 14.08
N GLY A 177 -4.15 8.05 15.20
CA GLY A 177 -5.17 8.47 16.19
C GLY A 177 -6.33 9.33 15.66
N PRO A 178 -6.19 10.17 14.61
CA PRO A 178 -7.31 10.96 14.10
C PRO A 178 -8.17 10.26 13.02
N LEU A 179 -7.76 9.10 12.50
CA LEU A 179 -8.36 8.50 11.30
C LEU A 179 -9.55 7.58 11.58
N PHE A 180 -9.81 7.26 12.86
CA PHE A 180 -10.84 6.32 13.31
C PHE A 180 -11.80 6.94 14.35
N ARG A 181 -11.97 8.27 14.33
CA ARG A 181 -13.08 8.94 15.03
C ARG A 181 -14.05 9.53 14.03
#